data_AF-A0A835Y0R4-F1
#
_entry.id   AF-A0A835Y0R4-F1
#
_cell.length_a   1.000
_cell.length_b   1.000
_cell.length_c   1.000
_cell.angle_alpha   90.00
_cell.angle_beta   90.00
_cell.angle_gamma   90.00
#
_symmetry.space_group_name_H-M   'P 1'
#
loop_
_entity.id
_entity.type
_entity.pdbx_description
1 polymer ?
#
loop_
_entity_poly.entity_id
_entity_poly.type
_entity_poly.pdbx_seq_one_letter_code
_entity_poly.pdbx_strand_id
1 'polypeptide(L)'
;MELSDKELHILDVYESEEYYRASVKPVLEDGSEVEADVYVWKEEFSHALGSEPWSYDEWRSKHLGAWVSKLSPHGAHPDGDLK
;
A
#
# COMPACT_ATOMS: atom_id res chain seq x y z
N MET A 1 3.88 -6.47 -16.07
CA MET A 1 2.57 -7.10 -15.81
C MET A 1 1.64 -5.94 -15.56
N GLU A 2 0.72 -5.69 -16.49
CA GLU A 2 -0.28 -4.63 -16.37
C GLU A 2 -1.54 -5.26 -15.80
N LEU A 3 -2.19 -4.56 -14.86
CA LEU A 3 -3.48 -4.99 -14.33
C LEU A 3 -4.54 -4.85 -15.43
N SER A 4 -5.46 -5.79 -15.49
CA SER A 4 -6.63 -5.66 -16.36
C SER A 4 -7.57 -4.56 -15.85
N ASP A 5 -8.39 -4.01 -16.75
CA ASP A 5 -9.42 -3.03 -16.39
C ASP A 5 -10.34 -3.50 -15.25
N LYS A 6 -10.59 -4.81 -15.16
CA LYS A 6 -11.40 -5.39 -14.08
C LYS A 6 -10.69 -5.35 -12.74
N GLU A 7 -9.40 -5.63 -12.71
CA GLU A 7 -8.59 -5.56 -11.49
C GLU A 7 -8.42 -4.11 -11.03
N LEU A 8 -8.20 -3.20 -11.98
CA LEU A 8 -8.19 -1.76 -11.71
C LEU A 8 -9.54 -1.27 -11.18
N HIS A 9 -10.65 -1.74 -11.73
CA HIS A 9 -11.98 -1.37 -11.23
C HIS A 9 -12.22 -1.86 -9.79
N ILE A 10 -11.71 -3.04 -9.41
CA ILE A 10 -11.81 -3.54 -8.03
C ILE A 10 -11.07 -2.59 -7.09
N LEU A 11 -9.86 -2.17 -7.45
CA LEU A 11 -9.09 -1.19 -6.67
C LEU A 11 -9.78 0.17 -6.62
N ASP A 12 -10.36 0.62 -7.73
CA ASP A 12 -11.14 1.87 -7.77
C ASP A 12 -12.29 1.82 -6.77
N VAL A 13 -13.08 0.74 -6.77
CA VAL A 13 -14.22 0.61 -5.84
C VAL A 13 -13.72 0.58 -4.39
N TYR A 14 -12.65 -0.17 -4.12
CA TYR A 14 -12.12 -0.32 -2.76
C TYR A 14 -11.55 0.99 -2.19
N GLU A 15 -10.82 1.75 -3.00
CA GLU A 15 -10.11 2.97 -2.57
C GLU A 15 -10.93 4.27 -2.79
N SER A 16 -12.05 4.21 -3.51
CA SER A 16 -12.81 5.39 -3.99
C SER A 16 -13.35 6.32 -2.91
N GLU A 17 -13.47 5.88 -1.67
CA GLU A 17 -14.00 6.71 -0.59
C GLU A 17 -13.05 7.88 -0.32
N GLU A 18 -11.77 7.60 -0.10
CA GLU A 18 -10.78 8.60 0.34
C GLU A 18 -9.82 9.02 -0.78
N TYR A 19 -9.73 8.23 -1.86
CA TYR A 19 -8.77 8.44 -2.94
C TYR A 19 -9.43 8.62 -4.31
N TYR A 20 -8.70 9.23 -5.23
CA TYR A 20 -9.02 9.22 -6.66
C TYR A 20 -7.84 8.69 -7.48
N ARG A 21 -8.13 8.03 -8.60
CA ARG A 21 -7.08 7.49 -9.48
C ARG A 21 -6.48 8.60 -10.36
N ALA A 22 -5.16 8.62 -10.50
CA ALA A 22 -4.43 9.49 -11.39
C ALA A 22 -3.29 8.72 -12.10
N SER A 23 -3.04 9.02 -13.36
CA SER A 23 -1.93 8.43 -14.11
C SER A 23 -0.69 9.33 -13.99
N VAL A 24 0.44 8.73 -13.63
CA VAL A 24 1.71 9.41 -13.35
C VAL A 24 2.87 8.70 -14.06
N LYS A 25 4.04 9.36 -14.10
CA LYS A 25 5.29 8.82 -14.65
C LYS A 25 6.41 8.87 -13.61
N PRO A 26 6.44 7.97 -12.62
CA PRO A 26 7.52 7.93 -11.64
C PRO A 26 8.86 7.58 -12.30
N VAL A 27 9.93 8.16 -11.75
CA VAL A 27 11.31 7.81 -12.06
C VAL A 27 11.77 6.76 -11.05
N LEU A 28 12.21 5.60 -11.53
CA LEU A 28 12.75 4.51 -10.72
C LEU A 28 14.18 4.85 -10.25
N GLU A 29 14.70 4.08 -9.29
CA GLU A 29 16.04 4.30 -8.74
C GLU A 29 17.16 4.17 -9.79
N ASP A 30 16.91 3.42 -10.87
CA ASP A 30 17.82 3.27 -12.00
C ASP A 30 17.73 4.42 -13.03
N GLY A 31 16.85 5.39 -12.79
CA GLY A 31 16.62 6.56 -13.65
C GLY A 31 15.65 6.31 -14.81
N SER A 32 15.07 5.11 -14.93
CA SER A 32 14.03 4.83 -15.92
C SER A 32 12.68 5.41 -15.50
N GLU A 33 11.84 5.76 -16.48
CA GLU A 33 10.46 6.19 -16.24
C GLU A 33 9.48 5.08 -16.60
N VAL A 34 8.43 4.95 -15.81
CA VAL A 34 7.34 3.99 -16.06
C VAL A 34 5.99 4.69 -15.95
N GLU A 35 5.04 4.33 -16.81
CA GLU A 35 3.65 4.79 -16.67
C GLU A 35 2.95 3.96 -15.59
N ALA A 36 2.27 4.63 -14.65
CA ALA A 36 1.58 3.97 -13.55
C ALA A 36 0.31 4.73 -13.16
N ASP A 37 -0.73 3.99 -12.78
CA ASP A 37 -1.89 4.53 -12.09
C ASP A 37 -1.67 4.50 -10.58
N VAL A 38 -1.96 5.61 -9.91
CA VAL A 38 -1.85 5.78 -8.47
C VAL A 38 -3.14 6.30 -7.86
N TYR A 39 -3.35 5.99 -6.59
CA TYR A 39 -4.47 6.51 -5.80
C TYR A 39 -3.99 7.68 -4.97
N VAL A 40 -4.56 8.86 -5.23
CA VAL A 40 -4.18 10.13 -4.59
C VAL A 40 -5.24 10.50 -3.57
N TRP A 41 -4.80 10.85 -2.36
CA TRP A 41 -5.66 11.28 -1.26
C TRP A 41 -6.46 12.53 -1.67
N LYS A 42 -7.78 12.51 -1.50
CA LYS A 42 -8.61 13.66 -1.86
C LYS A 42 -8.41 14.79 -0.85
N GLU A 43 -8.42 16.03 -1.36
CA GLU A 43 -8.24 17.24 -0.55
C GLU A 43 -9.30 17.39 0.55
N GLU A 44 -10.52 16.88 0.33
CA GLU A 44 -11.61 16.89 1.31
C GLU A 44 -11.27 16.10 2.60
N PHE A 45 -10.39 15.10 2.50
CA PHE A 45 -9.90 14.31 3.64
C PHE A 45 -8.56 14.80 4.19
N SER A 46 -8.05 15.96 3.76
CA SER A 46 -6.77 16.50 4.24
C SER A 46 -6.72 16.68 5.76
N HIS A 47 -7.87 16.88 6.41
CA HIS A 47 -8.02 16.97 7.85
C HIS A 47 -7.60 15.70 8.62
N ALA A 48 -7.57 14.54 7.96
CA ALA A 48 -7.16 13.27 8.55
C ALA A 48 -5.65 12.99 8.41
N LEU A 49 -4.91 13.86 7.71
CA LEU A 49 -3.45 13.72 7.57
C LEU A 49 -2.74 14.14 8.84
N GLY A 50 -1.71 13.38 9.23
CA GLY A 50 -0.81 13.75 10.31
C GLY A 50 0.05 14.97 9.94
N SER A 51 0.41 15.77 10.94
CA SER A 51 1.31 16.93 10.77
C SER A 51 2.78 16.56 10.64
N GLU A 52 3.15 15.36 11.10
CA GLU A 52 4.54 14.90 11.09
C GLU A 52 4.94 14.40 9.69
N PRO A 53 6.14 14.75 9.21
CA PRO A 53 6.66 14.20 7.97
C PRO A 53 6.75 12.68 8.03
N TRP A 54 6.32 12.02 6.95
CA TRP A 54 6.45 10.57 6.84
C TRP A 54 7.93 10.16 6.67
N SER A 55 8.36 9.14 7.41
CA SER A 55 9.71 8.57 7.37
C SER A 55 9.65 7.06 7.10
N TYR A 56 10.24 6.64 5.98
CA TYR A 56 10.33 5.22 5.62
C TYR A 56 11.12 4.41 6.67
N ASP A 57 12.25 4.94 7.14
CA ASP A 57 13.12 4.23 8.09
C ASP A 57 12.43 4.00 9.43
N GLU A 58 11.67 5.00 9.90
CA GLU A 58 10.89 4.89 11.13
C GLU A 58 9.76 3.87 10.97
N TRP A 59 9.01 3.94 9.86
CA TRP A 59 7.95 2.98 9.55
C TRP A 59 8.51 1.56 9.47
N ARG A 60 9.63 1.37 8.76
CA ARG A 60 10.30 0.07 8.61
C ARG A 60 10.73 -0.48 9.96
N SER A 61 11.40 0.34 10.79
CA SER A 61 11.85 -0.09 12.11
C SER A 61 10.69 -0.53 13.02
N LYS A 62 9.54 0.14 12.95
CA LYS A 62 8.35 -0.16 13.77
C LYS A 62 7.60 -1.41 13.33
N HIS A 63 7.52 -1.68 12.02
CA HIS A 63 6.62 -2.71 11.47
C HIS A 63 7.32 -3.98 10.98
N LEU A 64 8.60 -3.91 10.60
CA LEU A 64 9.31 -5.04 10.00
C LEU A 64 9.35 -6.27 10.93
N GLY A 65 9.59 -6.08 12.23
CA GLY A 65 9.65 -7.19 13.19
C GLY A 65 8.33 -7.97 13.28
N ALA A 66 7.20 -7.26 13.28
CA ALA A 66 5.88 -7.88 13.29
C ALA A 66 5.59 -8.64 11.99
N TRP A 67 5.98 -8.07 10.85
CA TRP A 67 5.84 -8.72 9.54
C TRP A 67 6.66 -10.01 9.44
N VAL A 68 7.95 -9.97 9.81
CA VAL A 68 8.84 -11.14 9.80
C VAL A 68 8.35 -12.23 10.75
N SER A 69 7.79 -11.85 11.90
CA SER A 69 7.22 -12.82 12.85
C SER A 69 6.04 -13.57 12.25
N LYS A 70 5.16 -12.89 11.50
CA LYS A 70 4.05 -13.57 10.78
C LYS A 70 4.57 -14.58 9.77
N LEU A 71 5.70 -14.33 9.13
CA LEU A 71 6.28 -15.27 8.16
C LEU A 71 7.04 -16.43 8.80
N SER A 72 7.26 -16.39 10.13
CA SER A 72 7.91 -17.48 10.84
C SER A 72 6.92 -18.64 11.04
N PRO A 73 7.35 -19.91 10.92
CA PRO A 73 6.46 -21.08 11.01
C PRO A 73 5.63 -21.15 12.31
N HIS A 74 6.07 -20.48 13.37
CA HIS A 74 5.41 -20.41 14.68
C HIS A 74 4.57 -19.14 14.89
N GLY A 75 4.56 -18.20 13.92
CA GLY A 75 3.97 -16.87 14.08
C GLY A 75 2.81 -16.52 13.14
N ALA A 76 2.50 -17.33 12.12
CA ALA A 76 1.23 -17.26 11.39
C ALA A 76 0.78 -18.57 10.74
N HIS A 77 0.69 -19.65 11.53
CA HIS A 77 -0.24 -20.73 11.18
C HIS A 77 -1.48 -20.63 12.07
N PRO A 78 -2.67 -20.31 11.54
CA PRO A 78 -3.94 -20.60 12.17
C PRO A 78 -4.37 -22.02 11.77
N ASP A 79 -3.64 -23.03 12.21
CA ASP A 79 -4.21 -24.37 12.48
C ASP A 79 -3.94 -24.53 13.97
N GLY A 80 -4.93 -24.49 14.81
CA GLY A 80 -6.07 -25.37 14.67
C GLY A 80 -5.91 -26.36 15.79
N ASP A 81 -6.55 -26.07 16.92
CA ASP A 81 -7.02 -27.12 17.81
C ASP A 81 -7.95 -28.02 17.00
N LEU A 82 -7.37 -28.92 16.21
CA LEU A 82 -8.04 -30.14 15.78
C LEU A 82 -7.97 -31.09 16.96
N LYS A 83 -8.97 -30.99 17.83
CA LYS A 83 -9.48 -32.18 18.54
C LYS A 83 -10.31 -33.01 17.58
#